data_AF-A0A4S2AS89-F1
#
_entry.id   AF-A0A4S2AS89-F1
#
_cell.length_a   1.000
_cell.length_b   1.000
_cell.length_c   1.000
_cell.angle_alpha   90.00
_cell.angle_beta   90.00
_cell.angle_gamma   90.00
#
_symmetry.space_group_name_H-M   'P 1'
#
loop_
_entity.id
_entity.type
_entity.pdbx_description
1 polymer ?
#
loop_
_entity_poly.entity_id
_entity_poly.type
_entity_poly.pdbx_seq_one_letter_code
_entity_poly.pdbx_strand_id
1 'polypeptide(L)'
;MKSLGITGQKWLKTFHLFAAILWIGCGVAMNLLRVAVTPTSPEGMSTLSLAIKILDDLLIFGGVIGILVTAIVYGIWTKWGFFRQRWLSVKWLLTIVMVLIGWIIMGPAVKGNVQSPEWYLSNMDTYDANLATSAVWGPVQLLLLTVVLIISVFKPWKAKIKRP
;
A
#
# COMPACT_ATOMS: atom_id res chain seq x y z
N MET A 1 30.69 5.33 2.45
CA MET A 1 29.99 5.58 1.16
C MET A 1 29.66 7.05 1.02
N LYS A 2 29.78 7.64 -0.18
CA LYS A 2 29.40 9.04 -0.43
C LYS A 2 27.87 9.17 -0.43
N SER A 3 27.34 10.21 0.20
CA SER A 3 25.90 10.50 0.17
C SER A 3 25.46 11.05 -1.18
N LEU A 4 24.22 10.79 -1.59
CA LEU A 4 23.61 11.39 -2.79
C LEU A 4 23.66 12.93 -2.73
N GLY A 5 24.05 13.54 -3.85
CA GLY A 5 23.99 14.99 -4.04
C GLY A 5 22.56 15.54 -4.05
N ILE A 6 22.42 16.87 -4.09
CA ILE A 6 21.13 17.56 -3.99
C ILE A 6 20.17 17.12 -5.11
N THR A 7 20.64 17.03 -6.36
CA THR A 7 19.84 16.60 -7.51
C THR A 7 19.36 15.15 -7.38
N GLY A 8 20.25 14.24 -6.94
CA GLY A 8 19.87 12.84 -6.72
C GLY A 8 18.82 12.67 -5.62
N GLN A 9 18.90 13.45 -4.54
CA GLN A 9 17.88 13.45 -3.48
C GLN A 9 16.53 14.00 -3.95
N LYS A 10 16.52 14.97 -4.89
CA LYS A 10 15.28 15.47 -5.49
C LYS A 10 14.60 14.38 -6.33
N TRP A 11 15.33 13.71 -7.21
CA TRP A 11 14.79 12.60 -8.01
C TRP A 11 14.31 11.44 -7.15
N LEU A 12 15.09 11.04 -6.15
CA LEU A 12 14.69 10.02 -5.19
C LEU A 12 13.37 10.37 -4.51
N LYS A 13 13.19 11.64 -4.11
CA LYS A 13 11.94 12.13 -3.53
C LYS A 13 10.78 12.04 -4.52
N THR A 14 11.00 12.43 -5.77
CA THR A 14 9.98 12.36 -6.82
C THR A 14 9.49 10.92 -7.03
N PHE A 15 10.41 9.96 -7.19
CA PHE A 15 10.04 8.55 -7.36
C PHE A 15 9.35 7.97 -6.12
N HIS A 16 9.80 8.33 -4.91
CA HIS A 16 9.15 7.90 -3.68
C HIS A 16 7.72 8.44 -3.56
N LEU A 17 7.51 9.71 -3.91
CA LEU A 17 6.17 10.30 -3.93
C LEU A 17 5.28 9.70 -5.00
N PHE A 18 5.81 9.42 -6.19
CA PHE A 18 5.06 8.74 -7.24
C PHE A 18 4.59 7.35 -6.78
N ALA A 19 5.48 6.56 -6.17
CA ALA A 19 5.13 5.26 -5.59
C ALA A 19 4.08 5.37 -4.47
N ALA A 20 4.16 6.41 -3.63
CA ALA A 20 3.15 6.70 -2.61
C ALA A 20 1.78 7.02 -3.23
N ILE A 21 1.76 7.82 -4.31
CA ILE A 21 0.54 8.17 -5.04
C ILE A 21 -0.09 6.92 -5.64
N LEU A 22 0.69 6.03 -6.24
CA LEU A 22 0.19 4.76 -6.77
C LEU A 22 -0.45 3.90 -5.68
N TRP A 23 0.24 3.73 -4.54
CA TRP A 23 -0.27 2.89 -3.46
C TRP A 23 -1.55 3.48 -2.84
N ILE A 24 -1.55 4.77 -2.50
CA ILE A 24 -2.72 5.44 -1.91
C ILE A 24 -3.87 5.50 -2.91
N GLY A 25 -3.61 5.97 -4.14
CA GLY A 25 -4.62 6.14 -5.17
C GLY A 25 -5.26 4.83 -5.57
N CYS A 26 -4.48 3.76 -5.71
CA CYS A 26 -5.02 2.44 -5.98
C CYS A 26 -5.81 1.88 -4.78
N GLY A 27 -5.33 2.10 -3.55
CA GLY A 27 -6.08 1.74 -2.35
C GLY A 27 -7.45 2.43 -2.31
N VAL A 28 -7.52 3.71 -2.66
CA VAL A 28 -8.79 4.45 -2.78
C VAL A 28 -9.66 3.86 -3.88
N ALA A 29 -9.11 3.63 -5.08
CA ALA A 29 -9.85 3.09 -6.21
C ALA A 29 -10.47 1.72 -5.90
N MET A 30 -9.72 0.80 -5.29
CA MET A 30 -10.23 -0.53 -4.90
C MET A 30 -11.33 -0.44 -3.84
N ASN A 31 -11.20 0.46 -2.85
CA ASN A 31 -12.26 0.69 -1.87
C ASN A 31 -13.51 1.29 -2.51
N LEU A 32 -13.34 2.25 -3.43
CA LEU A 32 -14.43 2.88 -4.15
C LEU A 32 -15.19 1.87 -5.01
N LEU A 33 -14.48 1.03 -5.78
CA LEU A 33 -15.11 -0.02 -6.59
C LEU A 33 -15.98 -0.96 -5.76
N ARG A 34 -15.50 -1.37 -4.57
CA ARG A 34 -16.27 -2.23 -3.66
C ARG A 34 -17.56 -1.58 -3.14
N VAL A 35 -17.55 -0.27 -2.91
CA VAL A 35 -18.71 0.45 -2.35
C VAL A 35 -19.67 0.91 -3.45
N ALA A 36 -19.14 1.28 -4.61
CA ALA A 36 -19.91 1.86 -5.71
C ALA A 36 -20.53 0.81 -6.64
N VAL A 37 -19.98 -0.41 -6.68
CA VAL A 37 -20.42 -1.47 -7.59
C VAL A 37 -20.93 -2.67 -6.80
N THR A 38 -22.23 -2.94 -6.93
CA THR A 38 -22.86 -4.16 -6.40
C THR A 38 -23.21 -5.09 -7.57
N PRO A 39 -22.37 -6.08 -7.89
CA PRO A 39 -22.65 -6.99 -8.99
C PRO A 39 -23.88 -7.87 -8.68
N THR A 40 -24.81 -7.96 -9.62
CA THR A 40 -26.05 -8.75 -9.49
C THR A 40 -26.02 -10.06 -10.27
N SER A 41 -24.96 -10.32 -11.04
CA SER A 41 -24.74 -11.56 -11.78
C SER A 41 -23.35 -12.15 -11.51
N PRO A 42 -23.16 -13.46 -11.71
CA PRO A 42 -21.86 -14.10 -11.56
C PRO A 42 -20.77 -13.52 -12.47
N GLU A 43 -21.11 -13.13 -13.70
CA GLU A 43 -20.19 -12.47 -14.62
C GLU A 43 -19.74 -11.10 -14.09
N GLY A 44 -20.66 -10.36 -13.46
CA GLY A 44 -20.37 -9.11 -12.79
C GLY A 44 -19.41 -9.30 -11.60
N MET A 45 -19.60 -10.35 -10.80
CA MET A 45 -18.72 -10.70 -9.67
C MET A 45 -17.31 -11.07 -10.16
N SER A 46 -17.22 -11.90 -11.20
CA SER A 46 -15.95 -12.25 -11.86
C SER A 46 -15.22 -11.01 -12.37
N THR A 47 -15.93 -10.14 -13.09
CA THR A 47 -15.36 -8.92 -13.68
C THR A 47 -14.85 -7.96 -12.61
N LEU A 48 -15.65 -7.69 -11.57
CA LEU A 48 -15.26 -6.82 -10.47
C LEU A 48 -14.05 -7.39 -9.71
N SER A 49 -14.05 -8.69 -9.42
CA SER A 49 -12.96 -9.35 -8.71
C SER A 49 -11.65 -9.31 -9.50
N LEU A 50 -11.73 -9.54 -10.81
CA LEU A 50 -10.57 -9.41 -11.71
C LEU A 50 -10.05 -7.97 -11.77
N ALA A 51 -10.94 -6.97 -11.86
CA ALA A 51 -10.54 -5.57 -11.87
C ALA A 51 -9.81 -5.17 -10.58
N ILE A 52 -10.34 -5.56 -9.42
CA ILE A 52 -9.70 -5.35 -8.12
C ILE A 52 -8.34 -6.06 -8.06
N LYS A 53 -8.24 -7.28 -8.59
CA LYS A 53 -6.98 -8.05 -8.62
C LYS A 53 -5.91 -7.39 -9.49
N ILE A 54 -6.27 -6.88 -10.67
CA ILE A 54 -5.34 -6.17 -11.56
C ILE A 54 -4.79 -4.92 -10.87
N LEU A 55 -5.65 -4.16 -10.19
CA LEU A 55 -5.26 -3.00 -9.41
C LEU A 55 -4.27 -3.37 -8.30
N ASP A 56 -4.54 -4.47 -7.58
CA ASP A 56 -3.66 -5.00 -6.52
C ASP A 56 -2.29 -5.43 -7.07
N ASP A 57 -2.28 -6.29 -8.10
CA ASP A 57 -1.06 -6.91 -8.62
C ASP A 57 -0.16 -5.94 -9.39
N LEU A 58 -0.73 -4.89 -10.01
CA LEU A 58 0.05 -3.94 -10.79
C LEU A 58 0.35 -2.65 -10.02
N LEU A 59 -0.68 -1.99 -9.47
CA LEU A 59 -0.53 -0.66 -8.89
C LEU A 59 -0.18 -0.68 -7.40
N ILE A 60 -0.87 -1.51 -6.59
CA ILE A 60 -0.50 -1.66 -5.17
C ILE A 60 0.90 -2.26 -5.08
N PHE A 61 1.12 -3.42 -5.72
CA PHE A 61 2.41 -4.08 -5.69
C PHE A 61 3.53 -3.19 -6.23
N GLY A 62 3.34 -2.56 -7.39
CA GLY A 62 4.30 -1.61 -7.96
C GLY A 62 4.61 -0.42 -7.04
N GLY A 63 3.57 0.16 -6.41
CA GLY A 63 3.71 1.23 -5.43
C GLY A 63 4.49 0.79 -4.18
N VAL A 64 4.20 -0.39 -3.64
CA VAL A 64 4.91 -0.97 -2.49
C VAL A 64 6.38 -1.16 -2.82
N ILE A 65 6.70 -1.81 -3.95
CA ILE A 65 8.09 -2.04 -4.37
C ILE A 65 8.82 -0.72 -4.57
N GLY A 66 8.18 0.26 -5.23
CA GLY A 66 8.74 1.60 -5.41
C GLY A 66 9.05 2.29 -4.07
N ILE A 67 8.15 2.20 -3.09
CA ILE A 67 8.36 2.73 -1.73
C ILE A 67 9.52 2.03 -1.03
N LEU A 68 9.56 0.69 -1.05
CA LEU A 68 10.60 -0.08 -0.37
C LEU A 68 11.98 0.20 -0.96
N VAL A 69 12.12 0.15 -2.29
CA VAL A 69 13.37 0.44 -2.98
C VAL A 69 13.85 1.85 -2.66
N THR A 70 12.98 2.86 -2.83
CA THR A 70 13.38 4.25 -2.57
C THR A 70 13.65 4.51 -1.09
N ALA A 71 12.94 3.86 -0.17
CA ALA A 71 13.18 3.96 1.27
C ALA A 71 14.51 3.30 1.67
N ILE A 72 14.89 2.18 1.05
CA ILE A 72 16.21 1.56 1.21
C ILE A 72 17.29 2.53 0.72
N VAL A 73 17.08 3.14 -0.45
CA VAL A 73 18.03 4.10 -1.01
C VAL A 73 18.19 5.32 -0.08
N TYR A 74 17.08 5.81 0.49
CA TYR A 74 17.12 6.84 1.52
C TYR A 74 17.96 6.43 2.72
N GLY A 75 17.75 5.23 3.26
CA GLY A 75 18.45 4.78 4.46
C GLY A 75 19.95 4.55 4.25
N ILE A 76 20.37 4.10 3.08
CA ILE A 76 21.78 3.77 2.77
C ILE A 76 22.56 5.01 2.29
N TRP A 77 22.02 5.76 1.33
CA TRP A 77 22.77 6.81 0.62
C TRP A 77 22.41 8.24 1.00
N THR A 78 21.64 8.45 2.08
CA THR A 78 21.38 9.79 2.61
C THR A 78 21.74 9.89 4.08
N LYS A 79 21.88 11.13 4.58
CA LYS A 79 22.26 11.39 5.98
C LYS A 79 21.19 10.94 6.99
N TRP A 80 19.99 10.62 6.51
CA TRP A 80 18.86 10.21 7.33
C TRP A 80 19.12 8.89 8.06
N GLY A 81 19.69 7.88 7.41
CA GLY A 81 19.79 6.53 7.97
C GLY A 81 18.41 5.90 8.26
N PHE A 82 18.34 4.58 8.43
CA PHE A 82 17.08 3.91 8.74
C PHE A 82 16.57 4.21 10.15
N PHE A 83 17.49 4.22 11.13
CA PHE A 83 17.15 4.27 12.56
C PHE A 83 17.69 5.50 13.30
N ARG A 84 18.30 6.47 12.61
CA ARG A 84 18.84 7.68 13.28
C ARG A 84 17.74 8.62 13.75
N GLN A 85 16.52 8.47 13.24
CA GLN A 85 15.39 9.33 13.54
C GLN A 85 14.19 8.46 13.90
N ARG A 86 13.60 8.67 15.08
CA ARG A 86 12.47 7.86 15.56
C ARG A 86 11.30 7.86 14.58
N TRP A 87 11.02 8.98 13.93
CA TRP A 87 9.95 9.07 12.93
C TRP A 87 10.19 8.19 11.70
N LEU A 88 11.44 7.93 11.30
CA LEU A 88 11.75 7.00 10.21
C LEU A 88 11.52 5.55 10.65
N SER A 89 11.97 5.19 11.86
CA SER A 89 11.75 3.85 12.43
C SER A 89 10.26 3.51 12.53
N VAL A 90 9.43 4.46 13.00
CA VAL A 90 7.98 4.26 13.07
C VAL A 90 7.37 4.06 11.68
N LYS A 91 7.79 4.84 10.67
CA LYS A 91 7.31 4.62 9.30
C LYS A 91 7.69 3.25 8.76
N TRP A 92 8.92 2.80 9.01
CA TRP A 92 9.36 1.46 8.61
C TRP A 92 8.51 0.37 9.24
N LEU A 93 8.25 0.46 10.53
CA LEU A 93 7.40 -0.49 11.23
C LEU A 93 5.97 -0.50 10.64
N LEU A 94 5.37 0.68 10.46
CA LEU A 94 4.04 0.79 9.86
C LEU A 94 4.01 0.26 8.42
N THR A 95 5.01 0.56 7.60
CA THR A 95 5.12 0.03 6.24
C THR A 95 5.21 -1.48 6.23
N ILE A 96 6.02 -2.09 7.10
CA ILE A 96 6.11 -3.56 7.21
C ILE A 96 4.75 -4.13 7.61
N VAL A 97 4.10 -3.57 8.63
CA VAL A 97 2.76 -4.02 9.06
C VAL A 97 1.76 -3.95 7.91
N MET A 98 1.72 -2.84 7.17
CA MET A 98 0.84 -2.69 6.00
C MET A 98 1.15 -3.72 4.91
N VAL A 99 2.43 -3.98 4.62
CA VAL A 99 2.82 -5.00 3.64
C VAL A 99 2.38 -6.38 4.08
N LEU A 100 2.52 -6.72 5.36
CA LEU A 100 2.09 -8.02 5.90
C LEU A 100 0.57 -8.19 5.87
N ILE A 101 -0.20 -7.15 6.23
CA ILE A 101 -1.67 -7.16 6.09
C ILE A 101 -2.05 -7.39 4.62
N GLY A 102 -1.42 -6.65 3.70
CA GLY A 102 -1.66 -6.79 2.27
C GLY A 102 -1.35 -8.19 1.77
N TRP A 103 -0.21 -8.75 2.17
CA TRP A 103 0.26 -10.03 1.65
C TRP A 103 -0.44 -11.25 2.27
N ILE A 104 -0.66 -11.25 3.59
CA ILE A 104 -1.13 -12.44 4.33
C ILE A 104 -2.65 -12.46 4.47
N ILE A 105 -3.29 -11.29 4.54
CA ILE A 105 -4.73 -11.19 4.83
C ILE A 105 -5.51 -10.80 3.56
N MET A 106 -5.18 -9.66 2.97
CA MET A 106 -5.95 -9.12 1.84
C MET A 106 -5.65 -9.87 0.53
N GLY A 107 -4.38 -10.18 0.27
CA GLY A 107 -3.93 -10.84 -0.97
C GLY A 107 -4.65 -12.17 -1.22
N PRO A 108 -4.73 -13.08 -0.22
CA PRO A 108 -5.50 -14.31 -0.35
C PRO A 108 -6.99 -14.07 -0.59
N ALA A 109 -7.60 -13.09 0.08
CA ALA A 109 -9.01 -12.76 -0.11
C ALA A 109 -9.30 -12.22 -1.52
N VAL A 110 -8.48 -11.28 -2.01
CA VAL A 110 -8.60 -10.73 -3.37
C VAL A 110 -8.38 -11.82 -4.41
N LYS A 111 -7.33 -12.64 -4.25
CA LYS A 111 -7.05 -13.75 -5.18
C LYS A 111 -8.13 -14.83 -5.15
N GLY A 112 -8.65 -15.15 -3.97
CA GLY A 112 -9.68 -16.17 -3.76
C GLY A 112 -10.98 -15.85 -4.49
N ASN A 113 -11.28 -14.57 -4.70
CA ASN A 113 -12.47 -14.12 -5.40
C ASN A 113 -12.32 -14.03 -6.92
N VAL A 114 -11.14 -14.26 -7.51
CA VAL A 114 -10.99 -14.29 -8.98
C VAL A 114 -11.29 -15.70 -9.48
N GLN A 115 -12.54 -15.93 -9.89
CA GLN A 115 -13.05 -17.25 -10.25
C GLN A 115 -13.92 -17.19 -11.52
N SER A 116 -14.29 -18.34 -12.09
CA SER A 116 -15.23 -18.40 -13.21
C SER A 116 -16.66 -18.06 -12.75
N PRO A 117 -17.54 -17.56 -13.63
CA PRO A 117 -18.94 -17.26 -13.28
C PRO A 117 -19.67 -18.42 -12.60
N GLU A 118 -19.47 -19.66 -13.04
CA GLU A 118 -20.14 -20.84 -12.48
C GLU A 118 -19.74 -21.11 -11.02
N TRP A 119 -18.52 -20.73 -10.63
CA TRP A 119 -18.04 -20.92 -9.26
C TRP A 119 -18.88 -20.14 -8.24
N TYR A 120 -19.30 -18.92 -8.58
CA TYR A 120 -20.09 -18.08 -7.66
C TYR A 120 -21.46 -18.68 -7.36
N LEU A 121 -22.05 -19.45 -8.28
CA LEU A 121 -23.36 -20.09 -8.07
C LEU A 121 -23.38 -21.08 -6.89
N SER A 122 -22.21 -21.60 -6.50
CA SER A 122 -22.08 -22.60 -5.44
C SER A 122 -21.16 -22.17 -4.28
N ASN A 123 -20.50 -21.01 -4.37
CA ASN A 123 -19.48 -20.56 -3.40
C ASN A 123 -19.69 -19.13 -2.90
N MET A 124 -20.94 -18.63 -2.90
CA MET A 124 -21.26 -17.28 -2.42
C MET A 124 -20.73 -16.99 -1.01
N ASP A 125 -20.82 -17.94 -0.08
CA ASP A 125 -20.33 -17.74 1.30
C ASP A 125 -18.82 -17.44 1.33
N THR A 126 -18.04 -18.10 0.46
CA THR A 126 -16.59 -17.86 0.36
C THR A 126 -16.31 -16.49 -0.27
N TYR A 127 -17.08 -16.14 -1.32
CA TYR A 127 -16.98 -14.83 -1.96
C TYR A 127 -17.25 -13.69 -0.97
N ASP A 128 -18.33 -13.81 -0.19
CA ASP A 128 -18.75 -12.80 0.79
C ASP A 128 -17.76 -12.69 1.95
N ALA A 129 -17.20 -13.80 2.44
CA ALA A 129 -16.17 -13.80 3.48
C ALA A 129 -14.88 -13.07 3.02
N ASN A 130 -14.45 -13.31 1.78
CA ASN A 130 -13.31 -12.62 1.18
C ASN A 130 -13.60 -11.14 0.94
N LEU A 131 -14.82 -10.81 0.50
CA LEU A 131 -15.25 -9.43 0.32
C LEU A 131 -15.28 -8.67 1.65
N ALA A 132 -15.82 -9.29 2.71
CA ALA A 132 -15.86 -8.74 4.07
C ALA A 132 -14.45 -8.49 4.61
N THR A 133 -13.52 -9.43 4.38
CA THR A 133 -12.09 -9.24 4.72
C THR A 133 -11.54 -7.98 4.05
N SER A 134 -11.77 -7.83 2.74
CA SER A 134 -11.31 -6.66 1.97
C SER A 134 -12.02 -5.35 2.38
N ALA A 135 -13.28 -5.42 2.81
CA ALA A 135 -14.08 -4.28 3.27
C ALA A 135 -13.62 -3.76 4.63
N VAL A 136 -13.08 -4.61 5.51
CA VAL A 136 -12.51 -4.19 6.80
C VAL A 136 -11.08 -3.70 6.62
N TRP A 137 -10.23 -4.49 5.97
CA TRP A 137 -8.80 -4.19 5.88
C TRP A 137 -8.48 -3.08 4.88
N GLY A 138 -9.30 -2.87 3.85
CA GLY A 138 -9.14 -1.80 2.88
C GLY A 138 -9.13 -0.39 3.51
N PRO A 139 -10.15 0.00 4.29
CA PRO A 139 -10.18 1.27 5.02
C PRO A 139 -9.08 1.38 6.08
N VAL A 140 -8.79 0.29 6.81
CA VAL A 140 -7.67 0.25 7.77
C VAL A 140 -6.34 0.56 7.07
N GLN A 141 -6.11 0.01 5.89
CA GLN A 141 -4.91 0.27 5.10
C GLN A 141 -4.81 1.73 4.67
N LEU A 142 -5.92 2.35 4.24
CA LEU A 142 -5.96 3.77 3.90
C LEU A 142 -5.70 4.67 5.11
N LEU A 143 -6.22 4.29 6.28
CA LEU A 143 -5.96 5.00 7.53
C LEU A 143 -4.46 4.93 7.88
N LEU A 144 -3.85 3.75 7.83
CA LEU A 144 -2.42 3.56 8.09
C LEU A 144 -1.55 4.34 7.10
N LEU A 145 -1.88 4.32 5.81
CA LEU A 145 -1.20 5.12 4.79
C LEU A 145 -1.32 6.62 5.08
N THR A 146 -2.49 7.08 5.52
CA THR A 146 -2.72 8.47 5.93
C THR A 146 -1.85 8.85 7.13
N VAL A 147 -1.75 7.99 8.13
CA VAL A 147 -0.85 8.18 9.28
C VAL A 147 0.61 8.28 8.83
N VAL A 148 1.06 7.40 7.94
CA VAL A 148 2.43 7.43 7.39
C VAL A 148 2.69 8.70 6.58
N LEU A 149 1.69 9.20 5.84
CA LEU A 149 1.75 10.46 5.10
C LEU A 149 1.90 11.65 6.08
N ILE A 150 1.08 11.71 7.13
CA ILE A 150 1.16 12.74 8.18
C ILE A 150 2.54 12.73 8.84
N ILE A 151 3.04 11.55 9.23
CA ILE A 151 4.39 11.42 9.81
C ILE A 151 5.46 11.92 8.83
N SER A 152 5.29 11.66 7.53
CA SER A 152 6.25 12.10 6.50
C SER A 152 6.30 13.61 6.31
N VAL A 153 5.17 14.30 6.52
CA VAL A 153 5.07 15.76 6.44
C VAL A 153 5.57 16.43 7.72
N PHE A 154 4.97 16.10 8.86
CA PHE A 154 5.20 16.81 10.12
C PHE A 154 6.45 16.34 10.88
N LYS A 155 6.87 15.09 10.69
CA LYS A 155 8.08 14.51 11.31
C LYS A 155 8.16 14.75 12.83
N PRO A 156 7.13 14.34 13.61
CA PRO A 156 6.95 14.75 15.02
C PRO A 156 8.09 14.34 15.96
N TRP A 157 8.94 13.39 15.56
CA TRP A 157 10.09 12.92 16.36
C TRP A 157 11.44 13.16 15.68
N LYS A 158 11.56 14.27 14.96
CA LYS A 158 12.84 14.68 14.37
C LYS A 158 13.81 15.07 15.48
N ALA A 159 14.89 14.32 15.64
CA ALA A 159 15.95 14.65 16.58
C ALA A 159 16.59 15.98 16.19
N LYS A 160 16.79 16.87 17.18
CA LYS A 160 17.60 18.09 16.99
C LYS A 160 19.04 17.64 16.76
N ILE A 161 19.58 17.90 15.56
CA ILE A 161 21.00 17.71 15.29
C ILE A 161 21.73 18.76 16.13
N LYS A 162 22.43 18.34 17.19
CA LYS A 162 23.40 19.21 17.86
C LYS A 162 24.45 19.58 16.82
N ARG A 163 24.49 20.84 16.40
CA ARG A 163 25.62 21.34 15.61
C ARG A 163 26.82 21.47 16.57
N PRO A 164 28.01 20.99 16.19
CA PRO A 164 29.23 21.26 16.95
C PRO A 164 29.51 22.76 17.00
#